data_AF-A0A8T7I4A7-F1
#
_entry.id   AF-A0A8T7I4A7-F1
#
_cell.length_a   1.000
_cell.length_b   1.000
_cell.length_c   1.000
_cell.angle_alpha   90.00
_cell.angle_beta   90.00
_cell.angle_gamma   90.00
#
_symmetry.space_group_name_H-M   'P 1'
#
loop_
_entity.id
_entity.type
_entity.pdbx_description
1 polymer ?
#
loop_
_entity_poly.entity_id
_entity_poly.type
_entity_poly.pdbx_seq_one_letter_code
_entity_poly.pdbx_strand_id
1 'polypeptide(L)'
;MKIVGALIALLVALFLYGAYLEKESPGQWRIVWDNFGKSYSVVSLAKDTTAVFMKETVKPQALSADEMEQVVYRWVENGVTHTSYQRPSHVENVQAIRLGDLDYKVEKSLTEEEKNKLLNKPKQ
;
A
#
# COMPACT_ATOMS: atom_id res chain seq x y z
N MET A 1 -42.13 -2.41 7.77
CA MET A 1 -41.47 -1.10 7.98
C MET A 1 -40.43 -1.08 9.11
N LYS A 2 -40.72 -1.57 10.33
CA LYS A 2 -39.78 -1.46 11.47
C LYS A 2 -38.44 -2.20 11.28
N ILE A 3 -38.45 -3.37 10.64
CA ILE A 3 -37.24 -4.18 10.38
C ILE A 3 -36.30 -3.48 9.39
N VAL A 4 -36.87 -2.88 8.33
CA VAL A 4 -36.09 -2.15 7.32
C VAL A 4 -35.40 -0.93 7.95
N GLY A 5 -36.10 -0.19 8.82
CA GLY A 5 -35.50 0.93 9.56
C GLY A 5 -34.34 0.51 10.48
N ALA A 6 -34.47 -0.63 11.16
CA ALA A 6 -33.41 -1.18 12.01
C ALA A 6 -32.18 -1.61 11.19
N LEU A 7 -32.39 -2.22 10.02
CA LEU A 7 -31.31 -2.60 9.11
C LEU A 7 -30.57 -1.38 8.56
N ILE A 8 -31.30 -0.33 8.17
CA ILE A 8 -30.69 0.92 7.70
C ILE A 8 -29.87 1.56 8.83
N ALA A 9 -30.41 1.63 10.04
CA ALA A 9 -29.68 2.18 11.19
C ALA A 9 -28.39 1.39 11.50
N LEU A 10 -28.45 0.05 11.41
CA LEU A 10 -27.29 -0.82 11.58
C LEU A 10 -26.21 -0.54 10.52
N LEU A 11 -26.60 -0.41 9.25
CA LEU A 11 -25.68 -0.11 8.16
C LEU A 11 -25.02 1.26 8.34
N VAL A 12 -25.78 2.27 8.75
CA VAL A 12 -25.24 3.61 9.05
C VAL A 12 -24.23 3.55 10.20
N ALA A 13 -24.54 2.82 11.28
CA ALA A 13 -23.63 2.66 12.41
C ALA A 13 -22.32 1.95 12.00
N LEU A 14 -22.39 0.88 11.20
CA LEU A 14 -21.23 0.18 10.67
C LEU A 14 -20.37 1.08 9.78
N PHE A 15 -21.01 1.89 8.93
CA PHE A 15 -20.30 2.83 8.06
C PHE A 15 -19.56 3.91 8.85
N LEU A 16 -20.23 4.52 9.84
CA LEU A 16 -19.63 5.51 10.72
C LEU A 16 -18.46 4.92 11.53
N TYR A 17 -18.61 3.68 12.00
CA TYR A 17 -17.54 2.99 12.72
C TYR A 17 -16.35 2.65 11.81
N GLY A 18 -16.59 2.21 10.57
CA GLY A 18 -15.54 2.01 9.58
C GLY A 18 -14.76 3.29 9.26
N ALA A 19 -15.47 4.42 9.12
CA ALA A 19 -14.84 5.73 8.92
C ALA A 19 -14.05 6.21 10.15
N TYR A 20 -14.54 5.92 11.36
CA TYR A 20 -13.80 6.18 12.60
C TYR A 20 -12.49 5.37 12.66
N LEU A 21 -12.53 4.10 12.27
CA LEU A 21 -11.34 3.24 12.23
C LEU A 21 -10.31 3.72 11.20
N GLU A 22 -10.74 4.23 10.04
CA GLU A 22 -9.82 4.85 9.07
C GLU A 22 -9.12 6.09 9.65
N LYS A 23 -9.80 6.85 10.53
CA LYS A 23 -9.17 7.97 11.23
C LYS A 23 -8.14 7.52 12.27
N GLU A 24 -8.41 6.44 13.00
CA GLU A 24 -7.47 5.89 13.99
C GLU A 24 -6.30 5.12 13.34
N SER A 25 -6.52 4.48 12.19
CA SER A 25 -5.56 3.62 11.50
C SER A 25 -5.64 3.86 9.99
N PRO A 26 -5.04 4.97 9.51
CA PRO A 26 -5.16 5.37 8.12
C PRO A 26 -4.53 4.34 7.17
N GLY A 27 -5.22 4.08 6.05
CA GLY A 27 -4.75 3.19 5.01
C GLY A 27 -4.99 1.71 5.26
N GLN A 28 -5.58 1.30 6.39
CA GLN A 28 -5.92 -0.10 6.64
C GLN A 28 -6.94 -0.61 5.62
N TRP A 29 -8.02 0.14 5.37
CA TRP A 29 -9.01 -0.25 4.36
C TRP A 29 -8.44 -0.34 2.95
N ARG A 30 -7.42 0.48 2.63
CA ARG A 30 -6.70 0.38 1.37
C ARG A 30 -5.94 -0.94 1.25
N ILE A 31 -5.22 -1.33 2.31
CA ILE A 31 -4.49 -2.61 2.34
C ILE A 31 -5.45 -3.79 2.20
N VAL A 32 -6.62 -3.75 2.85
CA VAL A 32 -7.67 -4.77 2.68
C VAL A 32 -8.09 -4.90 1.21
N TRP A 33 -8.32 -3.76 0.54
CA TRP A 33 -8.69 -3.78 -0.88
C TRP A 33 -7.56 -4.25 -1.79
N ASP A 34 -6.32 -3.86 -1.52
CA ASP A 34 -5.15 -4.29 -2.28
C ASP A 34 -4.94 -5.82 -2.11
N ASN A 35 -5.10 -6.37 -0.90
CA ASN A 35 -5.03 -7.81 -0.63
C ASN A 35 -6.15 -8.59 -1.34
N PHE A 36 -7.36 -8.05 -1.36
CA PHE A 36 -8.47 -8.67 -2.08
C PHE A 36 -8.23 -8.65 -3.60
N GLY A 37 -7.73 -7.54 -4.14
CA GLY A 37 -7.41 -7.43 -5.58
C GLY A 37 -6.32 -8.41 -6.04
N LYS A 38 -5.40 -8.81 -5.15
CA LYS A 38 -4.38 -9.81 -5.43
C LYS A 38 -4.90 -11.24 -5.32
N SER A 39 -5.65 -11.55 -4.26
CA SER A 39 -6.07 -12.93 -3.95
C SER A 39 -7.41 -13.35 -4.57
N TYR A 40 -8.28 -12.38 -4.91
CA TYR A 40 -9.69 -12.58 -5.24
C TYR A 40 -10.46 -13.47 -4.25
N SER A 41 -9.95 -13.60 -3.01
CA SER A 41 -10.48 -14.52 -2.00
C SER A 41 -11.43 -13.80 -1.05
N VAL A 42 -12.71 -14.16 -1.12
CA VAL A 42 -13.75 -13.64 -0.22
C VAL A 42 -13.45 -13.98 1.24
N VAL A 43 -12.83 -15.15 1.49
CA VAL A 43 -12.43 -15.56 2.85
C VAL A 43 -11.32 -14.65 3.38
N SER A 44 -10.33 -14.31 2.54
CA SER A 44 -9.26 -13.37 2.92
C SER A 44 -9.82 -11.98 3.18
N LEU A 45 -10.74 -11.51 2.33
CA LEU A 45 -11.41 -10.22 2.50
C LEU A 45 -12.18 -10.16 3.84
N ALA A 46 -12.94 -11.19 4.17
CA ALA A 46 -13.70 -11.25 5.42
C ALA A 46 -12.77 -11.24 6.65
N LYS A 47 -11.66 -11.98 6.58
CA LYS A 47 -10.65 -12.02 7.64
C LYS A 47 -10.00 -10.65 7.84
N ASP A 48 -9.52 -10.03 6.76
CA ASP A 48 -8.83 -8.74 6.82
C ASP A 48 -9.79 -7.62 7.26
N THR A 49 -11.03 -7.63 6.79
CA THR A 49 -12.10 -6.72 7.26
C THR A 49 -12.35 -6.87 8.76
N THR A 50 -12.42 -8.11 9.24
CA THR A 50 -12.62 -8.38 10.68
C THR A 50 -11.43 -7.90 11.50
N ALA A 51 -10.20 -8.08 11.00
CA ALA A 51 -8.99 -7.58 11.64
C ALA A 51 -9.03 -6.04 11.79
N VAL A 52 -9.45 -5.30 10.76
CA VAL A 52 -9.63 -3.83 10.86
C VAL A 52 -10.65 -3.46 11.94
N PHE A 53 -11.79 -4.16 11.99
CA PHE A 53 -12.80 -3.92 13.04
C PHE A 53 -12.32 -4.27 14.45
N MET A 54 -11.41 -5.24 14.58
CA MET A 54 -10.75 -5.59 15.84
C MET A 54 -9.55 -4.68 16.19
N LYS A 55 -9.27 -3.66 15.35
CA LYS A 55 -8.11 -2.77 15.46
C LYS A 55 -6.76 -3.49 15.33
N GLU A 56 -6.74 -4.65 14.68
CA GLU A 56 -5.52 -5.35 14.34
C GLU A 56 -4.90 -4.76 13.06
N THR A 57 -3.57 -4.74 12.98
CA THR A 57 -2.88 -4.28 11.77
C THR A 57 -2.97 -5.34 10.68
N VAL A 58 -3.64 -5.00 9.58
CA VAL A 58 -3.62 -5.81 8.36
C VAL A 58 -2.28 -5.61 7.66
N LYS A 59 -1.62 -6.72 7.34
CA LYS A 59 -0.35 -6.70 6.60
C LYS A 59 -0.63 -6.77 5.11
N PRO A 60 0.12 -6.03 4.28
CA PRO A 60 0.10 -6.23 2.84
C PRO A 60 0.43 -7.68 2.53
N GLN A 61 -0.36 -8.29 1.66
CA GLN A 61 -0.02 -9.59 1.10
C GLN A 61 1.23 -9.43 0.25
N ALA A 62 2.20 -10.32 0.49
CA ALA A 62 3.44 -10.36 -0.27
C ALA A 62 3.13 -10.42 -1.77
N LEU A 63 3.94 -9.72 -2.56
CA LEU A 63 3.92 -9.85 -4.01
C LEU A 63 4.06 -11.33 -4.40
N SER A 64 3.31 -11.75 -5.42
CA SER A 64 3.52 -13.08 -6.00
C SER A 64 4.94 -13.19 -6.57
N ALA A 65 5.49 -14.42 -6.68
CA ALA A 65 6.83 -14.62 -7.22
C ALA A 65 7.00 -13.94 -8.60
N ASP A 66 5.97 -14.03 -9.44
CA ASP A 66 5.93 -13.41 -10.77
C ASP A 66 5.95 -11.88 -10.70
N GLU A 67 5.28 -11.27 -9.71
CA GLU A 67 5.32 -9.82 -9.49
C GLU A 67 6.65 -9.39 -8.88
N MET A 68 7.25 -10.18 -7.99
CA MET A 68 8.55 -9.88 -7.38
C MET A 68 9.68 -9.82 -8.41
N GLU A 69 9.59 -10.62 -9.48
CA GLU A 69 10.57 -10.63 -10.58
C GLU A 69 10.42 -9.46 -11.55
N GLN A 70 9.30 -8.72 -11.50
CA GLN A 70 9.10 -7.57 -12.39
C GLN A 70 10.15 -6.49 -12.11
N VAL A 71 10.73 -5.96 -13.19
CA VAL A 71 11.72 -4.88 -13.16
C VAL A 71 11.03 -3.56 -13.45
N VAL A 72 11.13 -2.61 -12.54
CA VAL A 72 10.78 -1.21 -12.74
C VAL A 72 12.05 -0.41 -13.00
N TYR A 73 12.06 0.31 -14.10
CA TYR A 73 13.10 1.25 -14.46
C TYR A 73 12.77 2.62 -13.87
N ARG A 74 13.64 3.14 -13.03
CA ARG A 74 13.57 4.48 -12.46
C ARG A 74 14.67 5.36 -13.03
N TRP A 75 14.36 6.60 -13.37
CA TRP A 75 15.36 7.60 -13.74
C TRP A 75 14.93 8.98 -13.26
N VAL A 76 15.87 9.90 -13.22
CA VAL A 76 15.62 11.31 -12.90
C VAL A 76 15.93 12.13 -14.15
N GLU A 77 14.97 12.95 -14.56
CA GLU A 77 15.09 13.86 -15.69
C GLU A 77 14.60 15.23 -15.24
N ASN A 78 15.42 16.27 -15.39
CA ASN A 78 15.09 17.64 -14.97
C ASN A 78 14.60 17.75 -13.51
N GLY A 79 15.14 16.92 -12.61
CA GLY A 79 14.75 16.89 -11.19
C GLY A 79 13.42 16.18 -10.91
N VAL A 80 12.77 15.61 -11.93
CA VAL A 80 11.55 14.81 -11.81
C VAL A 80 11.91 13.33 -11.85
N THR A 81 11.42 12.57 -10.88
CA THR A 81 11.59 11.12 -10.84
C THR A 81 10.52 10.46 -11.70
N HIS A 82 10.96 9.69 -12.70
CA HIS A 82 10.11 8.90 -13.57
C HIS A 82 10.29 7.41 -13.26
N THR A 83 9.22 6.63 -13.49
CA THR A 83 9.20 5.18 -13.33
C THR A 83 8.48 4.54 -14.50
N SER A 84 9.01 3.46 -15.05
CA SER A 84 8.43 2.70 -16.16
C SER A 84 8.72 1.21 -16.02
N TYR A 85 7.80 0.36 -16.49
CA TYR A 85 8.05 -1.08 -16.64
C TYR A 85 8.88 -1.43 -17.88
N GLN A 86 9.05 -0.47 -18.79
CA GLN A 86 9.89 -0.60 -19.98
C GLN A 86 11.11 0.32 -19.87
N ARG A 87 12.29 -0.20 -20.24
CA ARG A 87 13.53 0.57 -20.22
C ARG A 87 13.41 1.75 -21.20
N PRO A 88 13.55 3.00 -20.75
CA PRO A 88 13.57 4.13 -21.66
C PRO A 88 14.84 4.09 -22.51
N SER A 89 14.69 4.32 -23.82
CA SER A 89 15.78 4.22 -24.80
C SER A 89 16.70 5.44 -24.86
N HIS A 90 16.26 6.58 -24.33
CA HIS A 90 16.95 7.89 -24.47
C HIS A 90 17.52 8.41 -23.15
N VAL A 91 17.59 7.58 -22.11
CA VAL A 91 18.06 7.98 -20.79
C VAL A 91 19.25 7.12 -20.40
N GLU A 92 20.39 7.74 -20.14
CA GLU A 92 21.62 7.03 -19.74
C GLU A 92 21.58 6.60 -18.26
N ASN A 93 20.91 7.37 -17.42
CA ASN A 93 20.87 7.21 -15.96
C ASN A 93 19.65 6.41 -15.49
N VAL A 94 19.51 5.17 -15.98
CA VAL A 94 18.37 4.30 -15.64
C VAL A 94 18.77 3.28 -14.58
N GLN A 95 18.07 3.30 -13.45
CA GLN A 95 18.16 2.28 -12.41
C GLN A 95 17.09 1.21 -12.63
N ALA A 96 17.50 -0.04 -12.81
CA ALA A 96 16.60 -1.19 -12.82
C ALA A 96 16.38 -1.68 -11.39
N ILE A 97 15.13 -1.75 -10.94
CA ILE A 97 14.75 -2.14 -9.58
C ILE A 97 13.77 -3.30 -9.70
N ARG A 98 14.06 -4.46 -9.09
CA ARG A 98 13.08 -5.55 -9.01
C ARG A 98 12.04 -5.19 -7.96
N LEU A 99 10.76 -5.45 -8.22
CA LEU A 99 9.69 -5.17 -7.26
C LEU A 99 9.89 -5.96 -5.96
N GLY A 100 10.42 -7.18 -6.03
CA GLY A 100 10.80 -7.97 -4.85
C GLY A 100 11.93 -7.36 -4.01
N ASP A 101 12.75 -6.47 -4.57
CA ASP A 101 13.78 -5.73 -3.82
C ASP A 101 13.21 -4.45 -3.17
N LEU A 102 12.05 -3.97 -3.63
CA LEU A 102 11.32 -2.86 -3.01
C LEU A 102 10.56 -3.30 -1.77
N ASP A 103 10.07 -4.55 -1.78
CA ASP A 103 9.25 -5.09 -0.70
C ASP A 103 10.14 -5.53 0.47
N TYR A 104 9.89 -4.95 1.65
CA TYR A 104 10.47 -5.29 2.96
C TYR A 104 11.85 -4.75 3.39
N LYS A 105 12.80 -4.45 2.50
CA LYS A 105 14.12 -3.94 2.95
C LYS A 105 14.17 -2.43 3.18
N VAL A 106 13.41 -1.61 2.47
CA VAL A 106 13.53 -0.15 2.61
C VAL A 106 12.99 0.37 3.94
N GLU A 107 11.98 -0.26 4.53
CA GLU A 107 11.41 0.19 5.81
C GLU A 107 12.20 -0.31 7.05
N LYS A 108 12.93 -1.43 6.93
CA LYS A 108 13.75 -2.02 8.01
C LYS A 108 15.26 -1.84 7.86
N SER A 109 15.78 -1.51 6.68
CA SER A 109 17.23 -1.33 6.45
C SER A 109 17.68 0.12 6.54
N LEU A 110 16.76 1.09 6.50
CA LEU A 110 17.12 2.50 6.67
C LEU A 110 17.27 2.81 8.16
N THR A 111 18.52 3.03 8.58
CA THR A 111 18.77 3.61 9.91
C THR A 111 18.18 5.02 9.99
N GLU A 112 17.85 5.49 11.19
CA GLU A 112 17.32 6.84 11.41
C GLU A 112 18.24 7.94 10.83
N GLU A 113 19.53 7.66 10.69
CA GLU A 113 20.50 8.52 10.01
C GLU A 113 20.29 8.61 8.49
N GLU A 114 19.92 7.52 7.83
CA GLU A 114 19.66 7.50 6.38
C GLU A 114 18.32 8.16 6.03
N LYS A 115 17.31 8.02 6.89
CA LYS A 115 16.04 8.75 6.77
C LYS A 115 16.25 10.27 6.85
N ASN A 116 17.05 10.73 7.81
CA ASN A 116 17.37 12.15 7.97
C ASN A 116 18.20 12.71 6.81
N LYS A 117 19.10 11.92 6.21
CA LYS A 117 19.86 12.34 5.02
C LYS A 117 19.01 12.49 3.76
N LEU A 118 17.94 11.71 3.62
CA LEU A 118 17.02 11.80 2.49
C LEU A 118 16.00 12.94 2.66
N LEU A 119 15.56 13.23 3.89
CA LEU A 119 14.58 14.28 4.18
C LEU A 119 15.18 15.69 4.32
N ASN A 120 16.46 15.81 4.69
CA ASN A 120 17.11 17.12 4.94
C ASN A 120 18.15 17.54 3.88
N LYS A 121 18.15 16.99 2.66
CA LYS A 121 18.98 17.60 1.61
C LYS A 121 18.39 18.95 1.20
N PRO A 122 19.09 20.09 1.41
CA PRO A 122 18.70 21.32 0.75
C PRO A 122 18.85 21.10 -0.76
N LYS A 123 17.81 21.44 -1.50
CA LYS A 123 17.84 21.51 -2.97
C LYS A 123 19.03 22.39 -3.37
N GLN A 124 20.05 21.79 -4.00
CA GLN A 124 20.99 22.53 -4.83
C GLN A 124 20.35 22.73 -6.20
#